data_AF-A0A1D6GL08-F1
#
_entry.id   AF-A0A1D6GL08-F1
#
_cell.length_a   1.000
_cell.length_b   1.000
_cell.length_c   1.000
_cell.angle_alpha   90.00
_cell.angle_beta   90.00
_cell.angle_gamma   90.00
#
_symmetry.space_group_name_H-M   'P 1'
#
loop_
_entity.id
_entity.type
_entity.pdbx_description
1 polymer ?
#
loop_
_entity_poly.entity_id
_entity_poly.type
_entity_poly.pdbx_seq_one_letter_code
_entity_poly.pdbx_strand_id
1 'polypeptide(L)'
;MNPSDLVKLIEILNPSNKPGRIIIITRMGAENMRVKLPHLIRVVRNAGLIVTWITDPMHGNTIKAPCGLKTRPFDSILVSDLPPGTSCSYYDQFE
;
A
#
# COMPACT_ATOMS: atom_id res chain seq x y z
N MET A 1 -7.38 8.15 -1.57
CA MET A 1 -8.36 7.38 -0.77
C MET A 1 -8.57 8.14 0.53
N ASN A 2 -9.81 8.49 0.87
CA ASN A 2 -10.11 8.98 2.20
C ASN A 2 -10.05 7.80 3.19
N PRO A 3 -9.39 7.91 4.36
CA PRO A 3 -9.34 6.83 5.34
C PRO A 3 -10.70 6.27 5.77
N SER A 4 -11.74 7.10 5.84
CA SER A 4 -13.10 6.66 6.20
C SER A 4 -13.69 5.69 5.19
N ASP A 5 -13.39 5.91 3.90
CA ASP A 5 -13.94 5.10 2.82
C ASP A 5 -13.29 3.71 2.81
N LEU A 6 -12.03 3.64 3.22
CA LEU A 6 -11.31 2.37 3.34
C LEU A 6 -11.95 1.47 4.40
N VAL A 7 -12.30 2.03 5.56
CA VAL A 7 -12.99 1.28 6.63
C VAL A 7 -14.31 0.72 6.14
N LYS A 8 -15.17 1.57 5.57
CA LYS A 8 -16.46 1.15 5.01
C LYS A 8 -16.32 0.05 3.97
N LEU A 9 -15.31 0.16 3.10
CA LEU A 9 -15.06 -0.84 2.07
C LEU A 9 -14.64 -2.19 2.67
N ILE A 10 -13.79 -2.19 3.70
CA ILE A 10 -13.39 -3.42 4.39
C ILE A 10 -14.58 -4.06 5.09
N GLU A 11 -15.43 -3.28 5.76
CA GLU A 11 -16.64 -3.78 6.43
C GLU A 11 -17.61 -4.46 5.45
N ILE A 12 -17.80 -3.87 4.26
CA ILE A 12 -18.63 -4.45 3.19
C ILE A 12 -18.02 -5.75 2.65
N LEU A 13 -16.70 -5.76 2.42
CA LEU A 13 -16.01 -6.89 1.77
C LEU A 13 -15.63 -8.02 2.73
N ASN A 14 -15.53 -7.74 4.04
CA ASN A 14 -15.16 -8.68 5.08
C ASN A 14 -16.00 -8.47 6.35
N PRO A 15 -17.33 -8.65 6.28
CA PRO A 15 -18.23 -8.35 7.39
C PRO A 15 -17.98 -9.21 8.64
N SER A 16 -17.38 -10.40 8.48
CA SER A 16 -16.98 -11.26 9.59
C SER A 16 -15.57 -10.97 10.13
N ASN A 17 -14.89 -9.95 9.60
CA ASN A 17 -13.52 -9.57 9.95
C ASN A 17 -12.54 -10.76 9.95
N LYS A 18 -12.71 -11.70 9.01
CA LYS A 18 -11.90 -12.92 8.94
C LYS A 18 -10.45 -12.57 8.57
N PRO A 19 -9.44 -12.95 9.37
CA PRO A 19 -8.03 -12.74 9.03
C PRO A 19 -7.65 -13.36 7.69
N GLY A 20 -6.83 -12.64 6.91
CA GLY A 20 -6.37 -13.08 5.58
C GLY A 20 -7.42 -12.98 4.46
N ARG A 21 -8.66 -12.58 4.74
CA ARG A 21 -9.71 -12.41 3.71
C ARG A 21 -9.48 -11.21 2.80
N ILE A 22 -8.89 -10.14 3.35
CA ILE A 22 -8.61 -8.88 2.66
C ILE A 22 -7.12 -8.61 2.67
N ILE A 23 -6.62 -8.30 1.48
CA ILE A 23 -5.26 -7.81 1.25
C ILE A 23 -5.38 -6.39 0.71
N ILE A 24 -4.74 -5.43 1.38
CA ILE A 24 -4.66 -4.05 0.91
C ILE A 24 -3.32 -3.88 0.21
N ILE A 25 -3.35 -3.63 -1.10
CA ILE A 25 -2.17 -3.35 -1.91
C ILE A 25 -2.03 -1.83 -2.06
N THR A 26 -0.95 -1.27 -1.54
CA THR A 26 -0.69 0.17 -1.58
C THR A 26 0.32 0.51 -2.67
N ARG A 27 -0.05 1.44 -3.55
CA ARG A 27 0.73 1.84 -4.74
C ARG A 27 0.81 3.36 -4.88
N MET A 28 1.29 4.02 -3.83
CA MET A 28 1.25 5.48 -3.70
C MET A 28 2.50 6.20 -4.25
N GLY A 29 3.57 5.43 -4.49
CA GLY A 29 4.90 5.95 -4.81
C GLY A 29 5.68 6.34 -3.54
N ALA A 30 7.00 6.35 -3.64
CA ALA A 30 7.93 6.56 -2.53
C ALA A 30 7.63 7.82 -1.71
N GLU A 31 7.45 8.96 -2.40
CA GLU A 31 7.20 10.26 -1.79
C GLU A 31 5.92 10.29 -0.93
N ASN A 32 4.85 9.65 -1.43
CA ASN A 32 3.56 9.68 -0.74
C ASN A 32 3.45 8.62 0.34
N MET A 33 4.20 7.52 0.24
CA MET A 33 4.03 6.35 1.08
C MET A 33 4.32 6.68 2.55
N ARG A 34 5.44 7.35 2.83
CA ARG A 34 5.83 7.77 4.20
C ARG A 34 4.78 8.64 4.88
N VAL A 35 4.05 9.44 4.10
CA VAL A 35 3.06 10.39 4.63
C VAL A 35 1.68 9.73 4.77
N LYS A 36 1.21 9.03 3.73
CA LYS A 36 -0.19 8.60 3.64
C LYS A 36 -0.44 7.23 4.27
N LEU A 37 0.50 6.29 4.17
CA LEU A 37 0.31 4.92 4.66
C LEU A 37 0.07 4.86 6.18
N PRO A 38 0.83 5.57 7.03
CA PRO A 38 0.60 5.53 8.48
C PRO A 38 -0.81 5.98 8.88
N HIS A 39 -1.38 6.96 8.17
CA HIS A 39 -2.74 7.43 8.42
C HIS A 39 -3.79 6.36 8.10
N LEU A 40 -3.63 5.61 7.00
CA LEU A 40 -4.54 4.52 6.64
C LEU A 40 -4.43 3.36 7.65
N ILE A 41 -3.21 2.93 7.97
CA ILE A 41 -2.97 1.87 8.97
C ILE A 41 -3.62 2.25 10.30
N ARG A 42 -3.44 3.50 10.76
CA ARG A 42 -4.00 3.96 12.03
C ARG A 42 -5.52 3.87 12.04
N VAL A 43 -6.19 4.31 10.97
CA VAL A 43 -7.66 4.30 10.92
C VAL A 43 -8.22 2.87 10.84
N VAL A 44 -7.62 1.99 10.03
CA VAL A 44 -8.01 0.57 9.96
C VAL A 44 -7.80 -0.14 11.30
N ARG A 45 -6.66 0.11 11.95
CA ARG A 45 -6.36 -0.46 13.28
C ARG A 45 -7.32 0.06 14.35
N ASN A 46 -7.62 1.35 14.36
CA ASN A 46 -8.56 1.95 15.32
C ASN A 46 -9.99 1.42 15.12
N ALA A 47 -10.36 1.00 13.90
CA ALA A 47 -11.62 0.33 13.61
C ALA A 47 -11.63 -1.17 13.99
N GLY A 48 -10.51 -1.72 14.50
CA GLY A 48 -10.42 -3.13 14.89
C GLY A 48 -10.41 -4.13 13.72
N LEU A 49 -10.16 -3.65 12.50
CA LEU A 49 -10.22 -4.46 11.29
C LEU A 49 -8.90 -5.19 11.02
N ILE A 50 -8.99 -6.46 10.62
CA ILE A 50 -7.84 -7.34 10.37
C ILE A 50 -7.67 -7.50 8.86
N VAL A 51 -6.53 -7.02 8.36
CA VAL A 51 -6.16 -7.05 6.93
C VAL A 51 -4.68 -7.35 6.78
N THR A 52 -4.31 -7.92 5.63
CA THR A 52 -2.91 -8.05 5.23
C THR A 52 -2.49 -6.82 4.42
N TRP A 53 -1.35 -6.23 4.75
CA TRP A 53 -0.81 -5.07 4.02
C TRP A 53 0.28 -5.51 3.06
N ILE A 54 0.15 -5.07 1.80
CA ILE A 54 1.17 -5.25 0.76
C ILE A 54 1.50 -3.88 0.17
N THR A 55 2.79 -3.69 -0.14
CA THR A 55 3.26 -2.53 -0.88
C THR A 55 3.60 -2.95 -2.29
N ASP A 56 3.04 -2.25 -3.27
CA ASP A 56 3.42 -2.30 -4.68
C ASP A 56 4.25 -1.04 -5.00
N PRO A 57 5.59 -1.15 -5.00
CA PRO A 57 6.50 -0.03 -5.25
C PRO A 57 6.62 0.30 -6.74
N MET A 58 5.94 -0.42 -7.63
CA MET A 58 6.13 -0.26 -9.08
C MET A 58 5.21 0.80 -9.65
N HIS A 59 3.90 0.66 -9.41
CA HIS A 59 2.93 1.47 -10.13
C HIS A 59 2.87 2.94 -9.70
N GLY A 60 3.23 3.25 -8.46
CA GLY A 60 3.23 4.61 -7.94
C GLY A 60 4.46 5.45 -8.32
N ASN A 61 5.50 4.83 -8.89
CA ASN A 61 6.80 5.44 -9.16
C ASN A 61 7.12 5.59 -10.66
N THR A 62 6.11 5.51 -11.52
CA THR A 62 6.33 5.60 -12.98
C THR A 62 6.51 7.05 -13.41
N ILE A 63 7.62 7.34 -14.08
CA ILE A 63 7.94 8.64 -14.68
C ILE A 63 8.10 8.49 -16.20
N LYS A 64 8.01 9.61 -16.93
CA LYS A 64 8.28 9.65 -18.37
C LYS A 64 9.68 10.22 -18.60
N ALA A 65 10.56 9.43 -19.22
CA ALA A 65 11.88 9.89 -19.59
C ALA A 65 11.81 10.94 -20.72
N PRO A 66 12.87 11.77 -20.90
CA PRO A 66 12.91 12.75 -22.01
C PRO A 66 12.70 12.13 -23.39
N CYS A 67 13.12 10.87 -23.57
CA CYS A 67 12.89 10.08 -24.80
C CYS A 67 11.45 9.55 -24.96
N GLY A 68 10.56 9.84 -24.01
CA GLY A 68 9.15 9.47 -24.05
C GLY A 68 8.80 8.11 -23.45
N LEU A 69 9.80 7.29 -23.10
CA LEU A 69 9.61 5.98 -22.50
C LEU A 69 9.16 6.08 -21.03
N LYS A 70 8.31 5.14 -20.60
CA LYS A 70 7.95 4.97 -19.19
C LYS A 70 9.08 4.26 -18.47
N THR A 71 9.59 4.86 -17.40
CA THR A 71 10.64 4.27 -16.57
C THR A 71 10.29 4.43 -15.09
N ARG A 72 10.97 3.67 -14.24
CA ARG A 72 10.81 3.68 -12.78
C ARG A 72 12.21 3.74 -12.18
N PRO A 73 12.57 4.81 -11.46
CA PRO A 73 13.86 4.88 -10.79
C PRO A 73 13.97 3.77 -9.75
N PHE A 74 15.07 3.04 -9.77
CA PHE A 74 15.28 1.90 -8.87
C PHE A 74 15.29 2.33 -7.39
N ASP A 75 15.89 3.48 -7.08
CA ASP A 75 15.89 4.04 -5.73
C ASP A 75 14.47 4.28 -5.20
N SER A 76 13.54 4.68 -6.07
CA SER A 76 12.12 4.85 -5.71
C SER A 76 11.40 3.53 -5.48
N ILE A 77 11.90 2.43 -6.03
CA ILE A 77 11.37 1.07 -5.83
C ILE A 77 11.89 0.48 -4.51
N LEU A 78 13.18 0.69 -4.23
CA LEU A 78 13.86 0.17 -3.04
C LEU A 78 13.41 0.78 -1.71
N VAL A 79 12.63 1.87 -1.75
CA VAL A 79 12.09 2.55 -0.57
C VAL A 79 11.36 1.54 0.33
N SER A 80 12.08 1.05 1.32
CA SER A 80 11.70 0.00 2.27
C SER A 80 11.27 0.65 3.58
N ASP A 81 10.45 1.69 3.50
CA ASP A 81 10.03 2.46 4.67
C ASP A 81 8.70 1.97 5.20
N LEU A 82 8.72 0.74 5.68
CA LEU A 82 7.66 0.26 6.55
C LEU A 82 7.86 0.85 7.94
N PRO A 83 6.79 1.34 8.60
CA PRO A 83 6.87 1.71 10.00
C PRO A 83 7.37 0.52 10.84
N PRO A 84 8.16 0.74 11.90
CA PRO A 84 8.58 -0.32 12.81
C PRO A 84 7.38 -1.15 13.27
N GLY A 85 7.45 -2.49 13.10
CA GLY A 85 6.38 -3.42 13.49
C GLY A 85 5.40 -3.82 12.38
N THR A 86 5.63 -3.43 11.12
CA THR A 86 4.82 -3.87 9.97
C THR A 86 5.57 -4.92 9.16
N SER A 87 5.16 -6.20 9.22
CA SER A 87 5.68 -7.23 8.32
C SER A 87 4.98 -7.13 6.96
N CYS A 88 5.68 -6.71 5.91
CA CYS A 88 5.21 -6.80 4.53
C CYS A 88 6.06 -7.83 3.81
N SER A 89 5.44 -8.88 3.27
CA SER A 89 6.11 -9.82 2.39
C SER A 89 6.30 -9.17 1.02
N TYR A 90 7.53 -9.09 0.54
CA TYR A 90 7.82 -8.71 -0.85
C TYR A 90 7.45 -9.89 -1.76
N TYR A 91 6.49 -9.70 -2.65
CA TYR A 91 6.31 -10.57 -3.81
C TYR A 91 6.66 -9.76 -5.06
N ASP A 92 7.82 -10.07 -5.63
CA ASP A 92 8.23 -9.54 -6.93
C ASP A 92 7.33 -10.16 -8.00
N GLN A 93 6.46 -9.34 -8.61
CA GLN A 93 5.79 -9.71 -9.85
C GLN A 93 6.59 -9.13 -11.01
N PHE A 94 7.65 -9.85 -11.38
CA PHE A 94 8.23 -9.76 -12.71
C PHE A 94 7.41 -10.66 -13.65
N GLU A 95 6.60 -10.03 -14.51
CA GLU A 95 6.51 -10.42 -15.92
C GLU A 95 7.12 -9.28 -16.76
#